data_AF-A0A8T4BL87-F1
#
_entry.id   AF-A0A8T4BL87-F1
#
_cell.length_a   1.000
_cell.length_b   1.000
_cell.length_c   1.000
_cell.angle_alpha   90.00
_cell.angle_beta   90.00
_cell.angle_gamma   90.00
#
_symmetry.space_group_name_H-M   'P 1'
#
loop_
_entity.id
_entity.type
_entity.pdbx_description
1 polymer ?
#
loop_
_entity_poly.entity_id
_entity_poly.type
_entity_poly.pdbx_seq_one_letter_code
_entity_poly.pdbx_strand_id
1 'polypeptide(L)' 'MRDTIGGYPYEAKKTGGKVIVKFFHKGENVKHPDAAKMTLELTPADIKKLAKL' A
#
# COMPACT_ATOMS: atom_id res chain seq x y z
N MET A 1 -1.61 5.90 12.97
CA MET A 1 -2.06 4.49 12.92
C MET A 1 -2.11 4.12 11.44
N ARG A 2 -1.34 3.12 10.98
CA ARG A 2 -1.37 2.71 9.56
C ARG A 2 -2.73 2.04 9.29
N ASP A 3 -3.35 2.36 8.17
CA ASP A 3 -4.58 1.70 7.73
C ASP A 3 -4.32 0.24 7.35
N THR A 4 -5.38 -0.56 7.25
CA THR A 4 -5.27 -1.98 6.89
C THR A 4 -6.15 -2.36 5.71
N ILE A 5 -5.58 -3.11 4.76
CA ILE A 5 -6.31 -3.74 3.64
C ILE A 5 -6.04 -5.24 3.71
N GLY A 6 -7.10 -6.06 3.73
CA GLY A 6 -6.98 -7.51 3.84
C GLY A 6 -6.24 -7.99 5.10
N GLY A 7 -6.25 -7.18 6.17
CA GLY A 7 -5.53 -7.46 7.40
C GLY A 7 -4.01 -7.21 7.35
N TYR A 8 -3.50 -6.54 6.30
CA TYR A 8 -2.11 -6.07 6.22
C TYR A 8 -2.03 -4.55 6.41
N PRO A 9 -1.05 -4.05 7.19
CA PRO A 9 -0.82 -2.63 7.32
C PRO A 9 -0.33 -2.07 5.99
N TYR A 10 -0.86 -0.91 5.59
CA TYR A 10 -0.40 -0.22 4.39
C TYR A 10 -0.33 1.29 4.60
N GLU A 11 0.43 1.95 3.73
CA GLU A 11 0.47 3.40 3.57
C GLU A 11 0.28 3.74 2.10
N ALA A 12 -0.63 4.65 1.78
CA ALA A 12 -0.81 5.18 0.44
C ALA A 12 -0.38 6.65 0.39
N LYS A 13 0.45 7.02 -0.58
CA LYS A 13 0.83 8.40 -0.85
C LYS A 13 0.61 8.74 -2.32
N LYS A 14 0.07 9.92 -2.57
CA LYS A 14 -0.07 10.46 -3.93
C LYS A 14 1.14 11.32 -4.25
N THR A 15 1.89 10.94 -5.29
CA THR A 15 3.09 11.66 -5.74
C THR A 15 3.02 11.82 -7.25
N GLY A 16 3.10 13.05 -7.76
CA GLY A 16 3.18 13.32 -9.21
C GLY A 16 2.04 12.71 -10.04
N GLY A 17 0.83 12.65 -9.48
CA GLY A 17 -0.34 12.06 -10.16
C GLY A 17 -0.44 10.53 -10.08
N LYS A 18 0.55 9.84 -9.51
CA LYS A 18 0.50 8.40 -9.21
C LYS A 18 0.15 8.19 -7.73
N VAL A 19 -0.44 7.04 -7.41
CA VAL A 19 -0.67 6.60 -6.03
C VAL A 19 0.28 5.45 -5.73
N ILE A 20 1.18 5.67 -4.77
CA ILE A 20 2.12 4.66 -4.29
C ILE A 20 1.55 4.05 -3.03
N VAL A 21 1.26 2.74 -3.07
CA VAL A 21 0.76 1.96 -1.95
C VAL A 21 1.89 1.05 -1.44
N LYS A 22 2.31 1.25 -0.20
CA LYS A 22 3.30 0.40 0.48
C LYS A 22 2.61 -0.50 1.48
N PHE A 23 2.81 -1.80 1.37
CA PHE A 23 2.35 -2.78 2.34
C PHE A 23 3.50 -3.17 3.25
N PHE A 24 3.18 -3.33 4.53
CA PHE A 24 4.14 -3.71 5.58
C PHE A 24 3.83 -5.12 6.08
N HIS A 25 4.78 -5.69 6.80
CA HIS A 25 4.59 -7.00 7.42
C HIS A 25 3.52 -6.95 8.52
N LYS A 26 2.72 -8.00 8.60
CA LYS A 26 1.73 -8.21 9.66
C LYS A 26 2.40 -8.96 10.82
N GLY A 27 2.27 -8.45 12.05
CA GLY A 27 2.64 -9.14 13.29
C GLY A 27 3.56 -8.34 14.20
N GLU A 28 3.49 -8.60 15.50
CA GLU A 28 4.27 -7.93 16.55
C GLU A 28 5.73 -8.39 16.60
N ASN A 29 6.11 -9.44 15.86
CA ASN A 29 7.42 -10.10 15.96
C ASN A 29 8.19 -10.14 14.62
N VAL A 30 7.98 -9.15 13.77
CA VAL A 30 8.81 -8.98 12.57
C VAL A 30 10.08 -8.23 12.93
N LYS A 31 11.25 -8.76 12.53
CA LYS A 31 12.56 -8.13 12.77
C LYS A 31 12.64 -6.70 12.22
N HIS A 32 11.90 -6.40 11.15
CA HIS A 32 11.81 -5.07 10.54
C HIS A 32 10.34 -4.73 10.23
N PRO A 33 9.56 -4.22 11.20
CA PRO A 33 8.14 -3.92 11.00
C PRO A 33 7.92 -2.76 10.01
N ASP A 34 8.90 -1.86 9.86
CA ASP A 34 8.87 -0.74 8.92
C ASP A 34 9.44 -1.06 7.53
N ALA A 35 9.94 -2.28 7.34
CA ALA A 35 10.32 -2.72 6.00
C ALA A 35 9.06 -2.92 5.16
N ALA A 36 8.99 -2.23 4.02
CA ALA A 36 7.92 -2.44 3.06
C ALA A 36 8.05 -3.86 2.48
N LYS A 37 7.05 -4.70 2.73
CA LYS A 37 6.94 -6.03 2.15
C LYS A 37 6.70 -5.96 0.64
N MET A 38 5.91 -4.97 0.23
CA MET A 38 5.50 -4.79 -1.17
C MET A 38 5.18 -3.33 -1.42
N THR A 39 5.56 -2.83 -2.59
CA THR A 39 5.17 -1.49 -3.06
C THR A 39 4.42 -1.65 -4.36
N LEU A 40 3.29 -0.97 -4.49
CA LEU A 40 2.43 -0.99 -5.66
C LEU A 40 2.23 0.44 -6.14
N GLU A 41 2.64 0.70 -7.37
CA GLU A 41 2.54 2.02 -8.00
C GLU A 41 1.35 2.03 -8.95
N LEU A 42 0.31 2.75 -8.59
CA LEU A 42 -0.90 2.90 -9.37
C LEU A 42 -0.85 4.18 -10.20
N THR A 43 -0.94 4.03 -11.52
CA THR A 43 -1.15 5.18 -12.40
C THR A 43 -2.63 5.59 -12.39
N PRO A 44 -2.98 6.79 -12.88
CA PRO A 44 -4.38 7.18 -13.05
C PRO A 44 -5.20 6.19 -13.88
N ALA A 45 -4.59 5.52 -14.86
CA ALA A 45 -5.26 4.51 -15.68
C ALA A 45 -5.59 3.25 -14.88
N ASP A 46 -4.69 2.81 -13.99
CA ASP A 46 -4.91 1.64 -13.14
C ASP A 46 -5.99 1.90 -12.09
N ILE A 47 -5.98 3.10 -11.49
CA ILE A 47 -7.03 3.53 -10.56
C ILE A 47 -8.40 3.50 -11.25
N LYS A 48 -8.50 3.99 -12.50
CA LYS A 48 -9.74 3.94 -13.28
C LYS A 48 -10.21 2.52 -13.59
N LYS A 49 -9.30 1.54 -13.71
CA LYS A 49 -9.67 0.13 -13.89
C LYS A 49 -10.18 -0.47 -12.58
N LEU A 50 -9.48 -0.21 -11.47
CA LEU A 50 -9.86 -0.71 -10.14
C LEU A 50 -11.18 -0.12 -9.64
N ALA A 51 -11.46 1.16 -9.94
CA ALA A 51 -12.71 1.81 -9.56
C ALA A 51 -13.95 1.27 -10.30
N LYS A 52 -13.77 0.39 -11.29
CA LYS A 52 -14.86 -0.27 -12.02
C LYS A 52 -15.15 -1.70 -11.51
N LEU A 53 -14.34 -2.19 -10.58
CA LEU A 53 -14.59 -3.45 -9.86
C LEU A 53 -15.56 -3.19 -8.71
#